data_AF-H9F6N9-F1
#
_entry.id   AF-H9F6N9-F1
#
_cell.length_a   1.000
_cell.length_b   1.000
_cell.length_c   1.000
_cell.angle_alpha   90.00
_cell.angle_beta   90.00
_cell.angle_gamma   90.00
#
_symmetry.space_group_name_H-M   'P 1'
#
loop_
_entity.id
_entity.type
_entity.pdbx_description
1 polymer ?
#
loop_
_entity_poly.entity_id
_entity_poly.type
_entity_poly.pdbx_seq_one_letter_code
_entity_poly.pdbx_strand_id
1 'polypeptide(L)'
;FSLEKYLSQEEQSTAALTLYTKKQFFQGIHEVVESSNEDNFQLLDIQKPSICDNQEILEERRLEMARLQLAYICAQHQLIHLKASNSSMKSSIKWAEETLHSLTSKAVEKENLDAKISSLTSEIMKLEEQITQIKDRSLPAVVRENAQLLNMPVVKGDFDLQIAKQDYYTARQELVLNQLIKQKASFELLQLSYEIELRKHWDIYRELENLVQELSQSNMMLYKQLEILTDPSVSQQINPRNTIDTKDYSTHRLYQLLEGENKKKELFLTHGNLEEVAEKLKQNVSLVQDQLAVSAQEHSFFLSKRNKDVDMLCDALYQGGNQLLLSDQELTEQFHQVESQLNKLNHLLTDILADVKTKRKTLANNKLHQMERELYVYFLKDEDYLKDIVENLETQSKIKAVSLED
;
A
#
# COMPACT_ATOMS: atom_id res chain seq x y z
N PHE A 1 -20.18 -26.06 20.43
CA PHE A 1 -19.14 -25.74 19.45
C PHE A 1 -17.81 -25.90 20.17
N SER A 2 -16.90 -26.78 19.72
CA SER A 2 -15.61 -26.96 20.40
C SER A 2 -14.60 -25.92 19.89
N LEU A 3 -14.06 -25.08 20.78
CA LEU A 3 -13.01 -24.11 20.47
C LEU A 3 -11.67 -24.76 20.13
N GLU A 4 -11.50 -26.04 20.44
CA GLU A 4 -10.26 -26.80 20.24
C GLU A 4 -9.80 -26.80 18.78
N LYS A 5 -10.74 -26.85 17.83
CA LYS A 5 -10.42 -26.77 16.39
C LYS A 5 -9.78 -25.44 16.02
N TYR A 6 -10.29 -24.33 16.56
CA TYR A 6 -9.76 -23.00 16.29
C TYR A 6 -8.39 -22.79 16.94
N LEU A 7 -8.19 -23.35 18.13
CA LEU A 7 -6.90 -23.31 18.83
C LEU A 7 -5.82 -24.09 18.05
N SER A 8 -6.16 -25.29 17.57
CA SER A 8 -5.25 -26.09 16.72
C SER A 8 -4.90 -25.40 15.40
N GLN A 9 -5.85 -24.65 14.82
CA GLN A 9 -5.62 -23.88 13.60
C GLN A 9 -4.67 -22.71 13.85
N GLU A 10 -4.79 -22.04 15.00
CA GLU A 10 -3.88 -20.95 15.35
C GLU A 10 -2.47 -21.42 15.69
N GLU A 11 -2.32 -22.57 16.33
CA GLU A 11 -1.00 -23.17 16.54
C GLU A 11 -0.29 -23.48 15.22
N GLN A 12 -1.01 -24.04 14.24
CA GLN A 12 -0.48 -24.29 12.90
C GLN A 12 -0.12 -22.99 12.16
N SER A 13 -0.97 -21.97 12.25
CA SER A 13 -0.72 -20.62 11.73
C SER A 13 0.56 -20.02 12.32
N THR A 14 0.72 -20.11 13.65
CA THR A 14 1.89 -19.64 14.39
C THR A 14 3.16 -20.35 13.94
N ALA A 15 3.11 -21.68 13.80
CA ALA A 15 4.25 -22.49 13.36
C ALA A 15 4.65 -22.14 11.93
N ALA A 16 3.68 -21.98 11.02
CA ALA A 16 3.91 -21.59 9.64
C ALA A 16 4.52 -20.18 9.54
N LEU A 17 4.01 -19.20 10.30
CA LEU A 17 4.55 -17.85 10.33
C LEU A 17 5.97 -17.81 10.89
N THR A 18 6.25 -18.61 11.92
CA THR A 18 7.59 -18.74 12.50
C THR A 18 8.58 -19.34 11.50
N LEU A 19 8.20 -20.39 10.77
CA LEU A 19 9.01 -20.98 9.72
C LEU A 19 9.24 -20.01 8.56
N TYR A 20 8.20 -19.28 8.14
CA TYR A 20 8.32 -18.26 7.11
C TYR A 20 9.28 -17.14 7.53
N THR A 21 9.17 -16.65 8.77
CA THR A 21 10.05 -15.62 9.33
C THR A 21 11.49 -16.12 9.41
N LYS A 22 11.70 -17.37 9.86
CA LYS A 22 13.01 -18.03 9.84
C LYS A 22 13.60 -18.13 8.44
N LYS A 23 12.81 -18.49 7.44
CA LYS A 23 13.28 -18.59 6.05
C LYS A 23 13.63 -17.22 5.45
N GLN A 24 12.78 -16.21 5.66
CA GLN A 24 12.92 -14.91 5.00
C GLN A 24 13.98 -14.02 5.65
N PHE A 25 14.04 -14.04 6.97
CA PHE A 25 15.02 -13.25 7.71
C PHE A 25 16.22 -14.12 8.00
N PHE A 26 16.09 -15.22 8.73
CA PHE A 26 17.26 -15.90 9.29
C PHE A 26 18.08 -16.73 8.28
N GLN A 27 17.48 -17.29 7.23
CA GLN A 27 18.25 -18.11 6.27
C GLN A 27 19.07 -17.25 5.28
N GLY A 28 18.57 -16.07 4.89
CA GLY A 28 19.35 -15.09 4.14
C GLY A 28 20.27 -14.24 5.03
N ILE A 29 19.88 -14.02 6.28
CA ILE A 29 20.71 -13.34 7.27
C ILE A 29 21.87 -14.23 7.72
N HIS A 30 21.79 -15.58 7.74
CA HIS A 30 22.94 -16.41 8.12
C HIS A 30 24.12 -16.30 7.14
N GLU A 31 23.85 -16.28 5.82
CA GLU A 31 24.89 -16.04 4.79
C GLU A 31 25.47 -14.62 4.89
N VAL A 32 24.68 -13.64 5.35
CA VAL A 32 25.14 -12.24 5.53
C VAL A 32 25.81 -12.04 6.90
N VAL A 33 25.34 -12.69 7.97
CA VAL A 33 25.78 -12.54 9.36
C VAL A 33 27.00 -13.39 9.68
N GLU A 34 27.20 -14.53 9.03
CA GLU A 34 28.53 -15.19 9.07
C GLU A 34 29.61 -14.37 8.36
N SER A 35 29.22 -13.42 7.49
CA SER A 35 30.14 -12.44 6.88
C SER A 35 30.19 -11.08 7.59
N SER A 36 29.33 -10.84 8.60
CA SER A 36 29.20 -9.53 9.25
C SER A 36 29.06 -9.67 10.77
N ASN A 37 30.11 -9.32 11.51
CA ASN A 37 30.13 -9.26 12.97
C ASN A 37 28.96 -8.43 13.53
N GLU A 38 28.46 -8.81 14.71
CA GLU A 38 27.35 -8.20 15.46
C GLU A 38 27.47 -6.66 15.64
N ASP A 39 28.67 -6.11 15.49
CA ASP A 39 28.95 -4.66 15.53
C ASP A 39 28.36 -3.87 14.34
N ASN A 40 27.94 -4.54 13.25
CA ASN A 40 27.39 -3.90 12.05
C ASN A 40 25.88 -3.59 12.13
N PHE A 41 25.20 -3.96 13.21
CA PHE A 41 23.78 -3.63 13.42
C PHE A 41 23.58 -2.29 14.15
N GLN A 42 24.60 -1.44 14.23
CA GLN A 42 24.47 -0.07 14.74
C GLN A 42 24.07 0.88 13.61
N LEU A 43 23.04 1.70 13.87
CA LEU A 43 22.63 2.83 13.04
C LEU A 43 23.87 3.60 12.56
N LEU A 44 24.00 3.69 11.23
CA LEU A 44 25.10 4.26 10.48
C LEU A 44 25.63 5.56 11.13
N ASP A 45 26.73 5.46 11.87
CA ASP A 45 27.47 6.63 12.34
C ASP A 45 28.35 7.13 11.19
N ILE A 46 28.01 8.31 10.66
CA ILE A 46 28.55 8.90 9.42
C ILE A 46 30.06 9.18 9.50
N GLN A 47 30.67 9.05 10.69
CA GLN A 47 32.08 9.37 10.92
C GLN A 47 33.04 8.17 10.87
N LYS A 48 32.55 6.93 10.66
CA LYS A 48 33.42 5.77 10.44
C LYS A 48 33.32 5.27 8.99
N PRO A 49 34.44 5.16 8.25
CA PRO A 49 34.40 4.50 6.94
C PRO A 49 34.00 3.04 7.16
N SER A 50 32.88 2.64 6.57
CA SER A 50 32.33 1.29 6.68
C SER A 50 33.34 0.27 6.15
N ILE A 51 33.90 -0.55 7.03
CA ILE A 51 34.77 -1.67 6.70
C ILE A 51 33.89 -2.86 6.29
N CYS A 52 33.17 -2.71 5.17
CA CYS A 52 32.35 -3.79 4.62
C CYS A 52 32.42 -3.78 3.08
N ASP A 53 33.64 -3.75 2.57
CA ASP A 53 34.00 -4.38 1.31
C ASP A 53 35.37 -5.01 1.60
N ASN A 54 35.57 -6.29 1.25
CA ASN A 54 36.90 -6.90 1.27
C ASN A 54 37.86 -5.91 0.60
N GLN A 55 39.00 -5.60 1.23
CA GLN A 55 39.89 -4.54 0.74
C GLN A 55 40.26 -4.74 -0.74
N GLU A 56 40.33 -6.00 -1.17
CA GLU A 56 40.47 -6.43 -2.57
C GLU A 56 39.32 -5.98 -3.48
N ILE A 57 38.06 -6.15 -3.08
CA ILE A 57 36.87 -5.73 -3.87
C ILE A 57 36.83 -4.20 -4.03
N LEU A 58 37.21 -3.47 -2.97
CA LEU A 58 37.24 -2.01 -3.00
C LEU A 58 38.37 -1.50 -3.91
N GLU A 59 39.53 -2.17 -3.89
CA GLU A 59 40.61 -1.90 -4.84
C GLU A 59 40.21 -2.25 -6.28
N GLU A 60 39.57 -3.39 -6.51
CA GLU A 60 39.04 -3.77 -7.83
C GLU A 60 38.05 -2.73 -8.38
N ARG A 61 37.10 -2.27 -7.56
CA ARG A 61 36.16 -1.20 -7.96
C ARG A 61 36.87 0.11 -8.26
N ARG A 62 37.90 0.48 -7.49
CA ARG A 62 38.71 1.69 -7.77
C ARG A 62 39.47 1.57 -9.08
N LEU A 63 40.07 0.42 -9.35
CA LEU A 63 40.77 0.14 -10.60
C LEU A 63 39.79 0.16 -11.79
N GLU A 64 38.61 -0.42 -11.63
CA GLU A 64 37.58 -0.41 -12.66
C GLU A 64 37.06 1.00 -12.94
N MET A 65 36.88 1.82 -11.90
CA MET A 65 36.54 3.23 -12.07
C MET A 65 37.62 4.01 -12.80
N ALA A 66 38.89 3.81 -12.46
CA ALA A 66 40.00 4.43 -13.18
C ALA A 66 40.04 3.98 -14.65
N ARG A 67 39.75 2.69 -14.92
CA ARG A 67 39.66 2.13 -16.27
C ARG A 67 38.52 2.78 -17.08
N LEU A 68 37.34 2.93 -16.48
CA LEU A 68 36.19 3.60 -17.11
C LEU A 68 36.47 5.07 -17.41
N GLN A 69 37.05 5.80 -16.46
CA GLN A 69 37.45 7.20 -16.66
C GLN A 69 38.46 7.34 -17.79
N LEU A 70 39.48 6.47 -17.83
CA LEU A 70 40.48 6.49 -18.90
C LEU A 70 39.85 6.20 -20.27
N ALA A 71 39.01 5.17 -20.36
CA ALA A 71 38.30 4.83 -21.58
C ALA A 71 37.43 6.00 -22.08
N TYR A 72 36.72 6.65 -21.17
CA TYR A 72 35.92 7.84 -21.47
C TYR A 72 36.77 9.00 -21.96
N ILE A 73 37.91 9.30 -21.31
CA ILE A 73 38.84 10.36 -21.72
C ILE A 73 39.33 10.10 -23.15
N CYS A 74 39.78 8.87 -23.43
CA CYS A 74 40.26 8.49 -24.77
C CYS A 74 39.16 8.62 -25.83
N ALA A 75 37.96 8.12 -25.54
CA ALA A 75 36.82 8.19 -26.46
C ALA A 75 36.40 9.64 -26.74
N GLN A 76 36.31 10.48 -25.70
CA GLN A 76 35.95 11.89 -25.84
C GLN A 76 37.00 12.68 -26.62
N HIS A 77 38.28 12.44 -26.35
CA HIS A 77 39.36 13.09 -27.09
C HIS A 77 39.30 12.74 -28.59
N GLN A 78 39.10 11.47 -28.94
CA GLN A 78 38.93 11.03 -30.32
C GLN A 78 37.68 11.64 -30.97
N LEU A 79 36.56 11.66 -30.25
CA LEU A 79 35.30 12.23 -30.75
C LEU A 79 35.44 13.72 -31.06
N ILE A 80 36.07 14.49 -30.17
CA ILE A 80 36.30 15.92 -30.37
C ILE A 80 37.24 16.16 -31.56
N HIS A 81 38.32 15.39 -31.66
CA HIS A 81 39.25 15.47 -32.79
C HIS A 81 38.55 15.17 -34.13
N LEU A 82 37.76 14.10 -34.20
CA LEU A 82 36.99 13.75 -35.40
C LEU A 82 35.96 14.82 -35.75
N LYS A 83 35.28 15.39 -34.76
CA LYS A 83 34.29 16.47 -34.97
C LYS A 83 34.95 17.76 -35.48
N ALA A 84 36.14 18.10 -34.96
CA ALA A 84 36.93 19.23 -35.42
C ALA A 84 37.42 19.02 -36.86
N SER A 85 37.97 17.84 -37.17
CA SER A 85 38.42 17.47 -38.53
C SER A 85 37.27 17.51 -39.54
N ASN A 86 36.10 16.95 -39.20
CA ASN A 86 34.92 16.99 -40.06
C ASN A 86 34.43 18.44 -40.30
N SER A 87 34.46 19.28 -39.26
CA SER A 87 34.09 20.70 -39.39
C SER A 87 35.08 21.46 -40.26
N SER A 88 36.38 21.19 -40.11
CA SER A 88 37.45 21.75 -40.96
C SER A 88 37.28 21.34 -42.43
N MET A 89 37.01 20.05 -42.70
CA MET A 89 36.75 19.55 -44.06
C MET A 89 35.53 20.24 -44.67
N LYS A 90 34.43 20.37 -43.93
CA LYS A 90 33.22 21.07 -44.39
C LYS A 90 33.48 22.53 -44.73
N SER A 91 34.23 23.25 -43.88
CA SER A 91 34.61 24.63 -44.16
C SER A 91 35.53 24.74 -45.37
N SER A 92 36.45 23.79 -45.55
CA SER A 92 37.35 23.75 -46.72
C SER A 92 36.59 23.52 -48.02
N ILE A 93 35.59 22.62 -48.01
CA ILE A 93 34.69 22.39 -49.14
C ILE A 93 33.91 23.67 -49.47
N LYS A 94 33.28 24.30 -48.47
CA LYS A 94 32.55 25.56 -48.67
C LYS A 94 33.43 26.67 -49.25
N TRP A 95 34.65 26.83 -48.70
CA TRP A 95 35.60 27.81 -49.21
C TRP A 95 35.98 27.53 -50.67
N ALA A 96 36.19 26.26 -51.03
CA ALA A 96 36.50 25.88 -52.41
C ALA A 96 35.31 26.13 -53.36
N GLU A 97 34.08 25.83 -52.93
CA GLU A 97 32.84 26.13 -53.67
C GLU A 97 32.68 27.64 -53.91
N GLU A 98 32.83 28.46 -52.86
CA GLU A 98 32.78 29.92 -52.94
C GLU A 98 33.89 30.49 -53.83
N THR A 99 35.10 29.94 -53.73
CA THR A 99 36.25 30.36 -54.55
C THR A 99 36.02 30.03 -56.02
N LEU A 100 35.53 28.82 -56.34
CA LEU A 100 35.14 28.44 -57.71
C LEU A 100 34.08 29.40 -58.27
N HIS A 101 33.06 29.74 -57.48
CA HIS A 101 32.03 30.71 -57.87
C HIS A 101 32.59 32.13 -58.10
N SER A 102 33.55 32.56 -57.27
CA SER A 102 34.20 33.87 -57.43
C SER A 102 35.09 33.96 -58.68
N LEU A 103 35.82 32.89 -59.01
CA LEU A 103 36.69 32.80 -60.18
C LEU A 103 35.89 32.81 -61.49
N THR A 104 34.65 32.29 -61.48
CA THR A 104 33.74 32.41 -62.62
C THR A 104 33.13 33.80 -62.81
N SER A 105 33.24 34.72 -61.83
CA SER A 105 32.48 35.98 -61.83
C SER A 105 33.31 37.28 -61.80
N LYS A 106 34.63 37.26 -61.56
CA LYS A 106 35.47 38.50 -61.59
C LYS A 106 36.91 38.27 -62.06
N ALA A 107 37.46 39.27 -62.75
CA ALA A 107 38.89 39.39 -63.07
C ALA A 107 39.66 39.90 -61.83
N VAL A 108 40.80 39.25 -61.55
CA VAL A 108 41.62 39.45 -60.35
C VAL A 108 42.30 40.83 -60.36
N GLU A 109 42.02 41.67 -59.36
CA GLU A 109 42.72 42.93 -59.12
C GLU A 109 44.06 42.69 -58.39
N LYS A 110 45.12 43.33 -58.89
CA LYS A 110 46.47 43.31 -58.32
C LYS A 110 46.56 44.32 -57.16
N GLU A 111 46.13 43.91 -55.97
CA GLU A 111 46.53 44.57 -54.73
C GLU A 111 47.96 44.17 -54.33
N ASN A 112 48.54 44.86 -53.34
CA ASN A 112 49.87 44.61 -52.80
C ASN A 112 49.92 43.26 -52.06
N LEU A 113 50.13 42.18 -52.82
CA LEU A 113 50.02 40.79 -52.35
C LEU A 113 50.98 40.45 -51.21
N ASP A 114 52.22 40.96 -51.23
CA ASP A 114 53.26 40.57 -50.28
C ASP A 114 52.97 41.03 -48.84
N ALA A 115 52.43 42.24 -48.66
CA ALA A 115 52.04 42.74 -47.34
C ALA A 115 50.86 41.92 -46.76
N LYS A 116 49.91 41.53 -47.63
CA LYS A 116 48.74 40.73 -47.27
C LYS A 116 49.13 39.29 -46.93
N ILE A 117 50.02 38.68 -47.71
CA ILE A 117 50.60 37.35 -47.46
C ILE A 117 51.33 37.36 -46.11
N SER A 118 52.14 38.37 -45.83
CA SER A 118 52.87 38.49 -44.57
C SER A 118 51.92 38.59 -43.36
N SER A 119 50.85 39.39 -43.49
CA SER A 119 49.83 39.51 -42.43
C SER A 119 49.09 38.19 -42.17
N LEU A 120 48.62 37.52 -43.22
CA LEU A 120 47.91 36.23 -43.13
C LEU A 120 48.81 35.12 -42.57
N THR A 121 50.09 35.10 -42.95
CA THR A 121 51.05 34.11 -42.43
C THR A 121 51.24 34.30 -40.93
N SER A 122 51.31 35.55 -40.45
CA SER A 122 51.39 35.84 -39.01
C SER A 122 50.12 35.44 -38.25
N GLU A 123 48.94 35.58 -38.87
CA GLU A 123 47.67 35.14 -38.30
C GLU A 123 47.56 33.61 -38.25
N ILE A 124 48.00 32.91 -39.30
CA ILE A 124 48.07 31.44 -39.32
C ILE A 124 48.95 30.93 -38.19
N MET A 125 50.13 31.50 -38.00
CA MET A 125 51.03 31.09 -36.90
C MET A 125 50.38 31.29 -35.51
N LYS A 126 49.68 32.42 -35.29
CA LYS A 126 48.95 32.67 -34.04
C LYS A 126 47.83 31.66 -33.82
N LEU A 127 47.10 31.31 -34.88
CA LEU A 127 46.02 30.32 -34.81
C LEU A 127 46.57 28.91 -34.55
N GLU A 128 47.69 28.53 -35.17
CA GLU A 128 48.37 27.26 -34.90
C GLU A 128 48.84 27.14 -33.45
N GLU A 129 49.38 28.21 -32.88
CA GLU A 129 49.77 28.27 -31.47
C GLU A 129 48.55 28.12 -30.54
N GLN A 130 47.42 28.79 -30.85
CA GLN A 130 46.17 28.62 -30.10
C GLN A 130 45.62 27.19 -30.20
N ILE A 131 45.70 26.57 -31.38
CA ILE A 131 45.24 25.19 -31.60
C ILE A 131 46.09 24.20 -30.77
N THR A 132 47.41 24.36 -30.75
CA THR A 132 48.29 23.52 -29.95
C THR A 132 48.05 23.72 -28.45
N GLN A 133 47.87 24.96 -27.99
CA GLN A 133 47.52 25.25 -26.60
C GLN A 133 46.20 24.59 -26.18
N ILE A 134 45.17 24.64 -27.03
CA ILE A 134 43.87 24.01 -26.75
C ILE A 134 44.03 22.49 -26.74
N LYS A 135 44.72 21.92 -27.72
CA LYS A 135 44.90 20.46 -27.88
C LYS A 135 45.67 19.86 -26.70
N ASP A 136 46.74 20.50 -26.27
CA ASP A 136 47.71 19.89 -25.35
C ASP A 136 47.45 20.26 -23.87
N ARG A 137 46.83 21.42 -23.60
CA ARG A 137 46.55 21.86 -22.22
C ARG A 137 45.07 21.91 -21.87
N SER A 138 44.28 22.69 -22.61
CA SER A 138 42.90 22.97 -22.22
C SER A 138 42.00 21.74 -22.36
N LEU A 139 42.07 21.06 -23.51
CA LEU A 139 41.20 19.93 -23.83
C LEU A 139 41.41 18.74 -22.87
N PRO A 140 42.65 18.28 -22.58
CA PRO A 140 42.85 17.17 -21.64
C PRO A 140 42.41 17.51 -20.21
N ALA A 141 42.57 18.77 -19.77
CA ALA A 141 42.14 19.20 -18.44
C ALA A 141 40.61 19.12 -18.29
N VAL A 142 39.88 19.72 -19.23
CA VAL A 142 38.40 19.74 -19.21
C VAL A 142 37.82 18.32 -19.37
N VAL A 143 38.41 17.49 -20.24
CA VAL A 143 37.95 16.10 -20.41
C VAL A 143 38.19 15.26 -19.15
N ARG A 144 39.29 15.51 -18.42
CA ARG A 144 39.57 14.84 -17.15
C ARG A 144 38.59 15.25 -16.05
N GLU A 145 38.27 16.54 -15.92
CA GLU A 145 37.25 17.02 -14.99
C GLU A 145 35.88 16.41 -15.32
N ASN A 146 35.52 16.35 -16.60
CA ASN A 146 34.26 15.73 -17.02
C ASN A 146 34.25 14.21 -16.75
N ALA A 147 35.39 13.52 -16.86
CA ALA A 147 35.50 12.11 -16.51
C ALA A 147 35.29 11.86 -15.00
N GLN A 148 35.69 12.80 -14.12
CA GLN A 148 35.43 12.69 -12.69
C GLN A 148 33.93 12.74 -12.36
N LEU A 149 33.13 13.43 -13.18
CA LEU A 149 31.67 13.45 -13.01
C LEU A 149 31.02 12.07 -13.24
N LEU A 150 31.72 11.13 -13.88
CA LEU A 150 31.28 9.74 -14.03
C LEU A 150 31.16 9.00 -12.69
N ASN A 151 31.79 9.51 -11.63
CA ASN A 151 31.64 8.95 -10.27
C ASN A 151 30.21 9.12 -9.74
N MET A 152 29.53 10.20 -10.11
CA MET A 152 28.18 10.51 -9.61
C MET A 152 27.12 9.46 -9.96
N PRO A 153 26.96 9.01 -11.22
CA PRO A 153 25.99 7.97 -11.55
C PRO A 153 26.34 6.61 -10.94
N VAL A 154 27.62 6.31 -10.72
CA VAL A 154 28.05 5.04 -10.08
C VAL A 154 27.65 5.04 -8.60
N VAL A 155 28.00 6.11 -7.88
CA VAL A 155 27.60 6.28 -6.48
C VAL A 155 26.08 6.30 -6.34
N LYS A 156 25.37 6.94 -7.28
CA LYS A 156 23.91 6.90 -7.31
C LYS A 156 23.40 5.47 -7.48
N GLY A 157 23.97 4.69 -8.41
CA GLY A 157 23.60 3.29 -8.61
C GLY A 157 23.81 2.42 -7.36
N ASP A 158 24.88 2.65 -6.62
CA ASP A 158 25.15 1.95 -5.34
C ASP A 158 24.08 2.30 -4.29
N PHE A 159 23.69 3.57 -4.19
CA PHE A 159 22.61 3.99 -3.30
C PHE A 159 21.25 3.44 -3.74
N ASP A 160 20.95 3.47 -5.04
CA ASP A 160 19.71 2.90 -5.59
C ASP A 160 19.62 1.39 -5.28
N LEU A 161 20.74 0.67 -5.35
CA LEU A 161 20.82 -0.74 -4.95
C LEU A 161 20.59 -0.94 -3.44
N GLN A 162 21.17 -0.08 -2.60
CA GLN A 162 20.95 -0.13 -1.15
C GLN A 162 19.49 0.16 -0.79
N ILE A 163 18.87 1.16 -1.43
CA ILE A 163 17.46 1.50 -1.27
C ILE A 163 16.59 0.32 -1.69
N ALA A 164 16.82 -0.27 -2.85
CA ALA A 164 16.06 -1.43 -3.32
C ALA A 164 16.16 -2.64 -2.37
N LYS A 165 17.33 -2.87 -1.76
CA LYS A 165 17.50 -3.89 -0.72
C LYS A 165 16.68 -3.56 0.53
N GLN A 166 16.70 -2.31 0.99
CA GLN A 166 15.91 -1.88 2.14
C GLN A 166 14.41 -2.00 1.86
N ASP A 167 13.93 -1.53 0.72
CA ASP A 167 12.53 -1.63 0.30
C ASP A 167 12.05 -3.09 0.29
N TYR A 168 12.89 -4.02 -0.19
CA TYR A 168 12.60 -5.44 -0.12
C TYR A 168 12.41 -5.93 1.32
N TYR A 169 13.33 -5.60 2.23
CA TYR A 169 13.21 -6.00 3.63
C TYR A 169 12.00 -5.37 4.31
N THR A 170 11.74 -4.08 4.07
CA THR A 170 10.57 -3.37 4.61
C THR A 170 9.27 -4.00 4.13
N ALA A 171 9.13 -4.32 2.84
CA ALA A 171 7.95 -5.00 2.31
C ALA A 171 7.74 -6.39 2.94
N ARG A 172 8.83 -7.13 3.20
CA ARG A 172 8.76 -8.44 3.87
C ARG A 172 8.38 -8.31 5.35
N GLN A 173 8.92 -7.31 6.05
CA GLN A 173 8.57 -7.01 7.44
C GLN A 173 7.09 -6.61 7.56
N GLU A 174 6.60 -5.76 6.66
CA GLU A 174 5.20 -5.33 6.63
C GLU A 174 4.26 -6.52 6.41
N LEU A 175 4.62 -7.47 5.54
CA LEU A 175 3.85 -8.70 5.37
C LEU A 175 3.79 -9.52 6.66
N VAL A 176 4.90 -9.69 7.38
CA VAL A 176 4.91 -10.41 8.67
C VAL A 176 4.11 -9.66 9.72
N LEU A 177 4.26 -8.34 9.81
CA LEU A 177 3.49 -7.49 10.72
C LEU A 177 1.99 -7.65 10.48
N ASN A 178 1.54 -7.59 9.23
CA ASN A 178 0.14 -7.76 8.86
C ASN A 178 -0.41 -9.14 9.28
N GLN A 179 0.39 -10.20 9.16
CA GLN A 179 -0.01 -11.53 9.65
C GLN A 179 -0.04 -11.60 11.18
N LEU A 180 0.93 -10.99 11.87
CA LEU A 180 0.94 -10.92 13.33
C LEU A 180 -0.27 -10.14 13.88
N ILE A 181 -0.68 -9.06 13.22
CA ILE A 181 -1.89 -8.30 13.60
C ILE A 181 -3.13 -9.17 13.45
N LYS A 182 -3.27 -9.91 12.34
CA LYS A 182 -4.39 -10.85 12.13
C LYS A 182 -4.42 -11.93 13.20
N GLN A 183 -3.26 -12.51 13.49
CA GLN A 183 -3.11 -13.54 14.51
C GLN A 183 -3.43 -13.02 15.92
N LYS A 184 -3.04 -11.79 16.23
CA LYS A 184 -3.40 -11.15 17.50
C LYS A 184 -4.92 -11.00 17.61
N ALA A 185 -5.57 -10.48 16.57
CA ALA A 185 -7.02 -10.29 16.57
C ALA A 185 -7.79 -11.62 16.69
N SER A 186 -7.29 -12.69 16.05
CA SER A 186 -7.92 -14.02 16.18
C SER A 186 -7.74 -14.63 17.57
N PHE A 187 -6.58 -14.47 18.21
CA PHE A 187 -6.39 -14.88 19.61
C PHE A 187 -7.28 -14.10 20.57
N GLU A 188 -7.43 -12.79 20.39
CA GLU A 188 -8.34 -11.97 21.21
C GLU A 188 -9.80 -12.44 21.07
N LEU A 189 -10.23 -12.79 19.85
CA LEU A 189 -11.57 -13.35 19.61
C LEU A 189 -11.75 -14.73 20.23
N LEU A 190 -10.72 -15.60 20.15
CA LEU A 190 -10.72 -16.90 20.78
C LEU A 190 -10.84 -16.76 22.30
N GLN A 191 -10.07 -15.86 22.91
CA GLN A 191 -10.11 -15.56 24.33
C GLN A 191 -11.51 -15.09 24.75
N LEU A 192 -12.11 -14.14 24.03
CA LEU A 192 -13.46 -13.68 24.31
C LEU A 192 -14.48 -14.83 24.25
N SER A 193 -14.32 -15.72 23.27
CA SER A 193 -15.18 -16.89 23.12
C SER A 193 -15.06 -17.85 24.31
N TYR A 194 -13.84 -18.06 24.84
CA TYR A 194 -13.61 -18.81 26.08
C TYR A 194 -14.28 -18.17 27.29
N GLU A 195 -14.16 -16.85 27.44
CA GLU A 195 -14.80 -16.12 28.55
C GLU A 195 -16.32 -16.22 28.51
N ILE A 196 -16.92 -16.15 27.31
CA ILE A 196 -18.37 -16.32 27.11
C ILE A 196 -18.79 -17.76 27.45
N GLU A 197 -18.04 -18.77 26.99
CA GLU A 197 -18.33 -20.16 27.30
C GLU A 197 -18.26 -20.42 28.81
N LEU A 198 -17.22 -19.92 29.49
CA LEU A 198 -17.08 -20.04 30.94
C LEU A 198 -18.29 -19.43 31.66
N ARG A 199 -18.73 -18.23 31.25
CA ARG A 199 -19.91 -17.59 31.84
C ARG A 199 -21.18 -18.42 31.66
N LYS A 200 -21.37 -19.00 30.46
CA LYS A 200 -22.51 -19.90 30.20
C LYS A 200 -22.47 -21.15 31.07
N HIS A 201 -21.29 -21.75 31.27
CA HIS A 201 -21.15 -22.91 32.16
C HIS A 201 -21.50 -22.56 33.61
N TRP A 202 -21.13 -21.38 34.08
CA TRP A 202 -21.54 -20.89 35.40
C TRP A 202 -23.05 -20.69 35.52
N ASP A 203 -23.69 -20.12 34.49
CA ASP A 203 -25.15 -19.96 34.47
C ASP A 203 -25.87 -21.32 34.48
N ILE A 204 -25.42 -22.28 33.67
CA ILE A 204 -25.97 -23.64 33.64
C ILE A 204 -25.76 -24.34 34.99
N TYR A 205 -24.57 -24.20 35.59
CA TYR A 205 -24.29 -24.75 36.91
C TYR A 205 -25.28 -24.22 37.96
N ARG A 206 -25.54 -22.90 37.97
CA ARG A 206 -26.51 -22.28 38.87
C ARG A 206 -27.94 -22.80 38.63
N GLU A 207 -28.36 -22.94 37.38
CA GLU A 207 -29.67 -23.51 37.05
C GLU A 207 -29.80 -24.96 37.50
N LEU A 208 -28.75 -25.77 37.32
CA LEU A 208 -28.73 -27.16 37.75
C LEU A 208 -28.76 -27.27 39.28
N GLU A 209 -28.02 -26.42 39.98
CA GLU A 209 -28.04 -26.35 41.45
C GLU A 209 -29.44 -26.00 41.97
N ASN A 210 -30.10 -25.02 41.36
CA ASN A 210 -31.49 -24.67 41.68
C ASN A 210 -32.44 -25.86 41.46
N LEU A 211 -32.32 -26.56 40.34
CA LEU A 211 -33.16 -27.73 40.04
C LEU A 211 -32.92 -28.90 41.02
N VAL A 212 -31.67 -29.13 41.43
CA VAL A 212 -31.34 -30.10 42.47
C VAL A 212 -31.99 -29.71 43.80
N GLN A 213 -31.97 -28.43 44.17
CA GLN A 213 -32.63 -27.94 45.37
C GLN A 213 -34.15 -28.12 45.29
N GLU A 214 -34.80 -27.73 44.20
CA GLU A 214 -36.25 -27.92 43.99
C GLU A 214 -36.64 -29.40 44.05
N LEU A 215 -35.87 -30.28 43.40
CA LEU A 215 -36.11 -31.72 43.43
C LEU A 215 -35.95 -32.26 44.86
N SER A 216 -34.92 -31.83 45.59
CA SER A 216 -34.73 -32.24 46.99
C SER A 216 -35.89 -31.82 47.90
N GLN A 217 -36.44 -30.61 47.71
CA GLN A 217 -37.60 -30.12 48.44
C GLN A 217 -38.86 -30.92 48.10
N SER A 218 -39.09 -31.19 46.81
CA SER A 218 -40.22 -32.01 46.35
C SER A 218 -40.14 -33.43 46.93
N ASN A 219 -38.94 -34.01 46.96
CA ASN A 219 -38.71 -35.34 47.50
C ASN A 219 -38.93 -35.36 49.02
N MET A 220 -38.47 -34.35 49.76
CA MET A 220 -38.79 -34.21 51.19
C MET A 220 -40.30 -34.09 51.44
N MET A 221 -41.04 -33.37 50.59
CA MET A 221 -42.50 -33.30 50.70
C MET A 221 -43.15 -34.66 50.42
N LEU A 222 -42.69 -35.40 49.42
CA LEU A 222 -43.16 -36.76 49.14
C LEU A 222 -42.85 -37.72 50.29
N TYR A 223 -41.64 -37.68 50.86
CA TYR A 223 -41.29 -38.49 52.03
C TYR A 223 -42.20 -38.17 53.22
N LYS A 224 -42.50 -36.90 53.49
CA LYS A 224 -43.46 -36.51 54.54
C LYS A 224 -44.87 -37.03 54.27
N GLN A 225 -45.34 -36.97 53.02
CA GLN A 225 -46.64 -37.54 52.64
C GLN A 225 -46.66 -39.07 52.81
N LEU A 226 -45.58 -39.74 52.42
CA LEU A 226 -45.43 -41.18 52.59
C LEU A 226 -45.45 -41.55 54.07
N GLU A 227 -44.72 -40.81 54.91
CA GLU A 227 -44.65 -41.01 56.36
C GLU A 227 -46.02 -40.84 57.04
N ILE A 228 -46.82 -39.86 56.60
CA ILE A 228 -48.22 -39.71 57.02
C ILE A 228 -49.06 -40.94 56.63
N LEU A 229 -48.81 -41.53 55.46
CA LEU A 229 -49.54 -42.72 54.98
C LEU A 229 -49.07 -44.03 55.65
N THR A 230 -47.81 -44.12 56.07
CA THR A 230 -47.25 -45.27 56.81
C THR A 230 -47.40 -45.17 58.33
N ASP A 231 -47.84 -44.03 58.87
CA ASP A 231 -48.11 -43.87 60.30
C ASP A 231 -49.16 -44.91 60.76
N PRO A 232 -48.81 -45.79 61.73
CA PRO A 232 -49.71 -46.84 62.22
C PRO A 232 -51.03 -46.29 62.77
N SER A 233 -51.09 -45.02 63.14
CA SER A 233 -52.32 -44.37 63.60
C SER A 233 -53.37 -44.19 62.49
N VAL A 234 -52.96 -44.05 61.22
CA VAL A 234 -53.84 -44.07 60.05
C VAL A 234 -54.29 -45.52 59.74
N SER A 235 -53.41 -46.50 59.99
CA SER A 235 -53.76 -47.92 59.96
C SER A 235 -54.63 -48.37 61.14
N GLN A 236 -54.63 -47.65 62.28
CA GLN A 236 -55.43 -47.97 63.47
C GLN A 236 -56.91 -47.64 63.30
N GLN A 237 -57.29 -46.85 62.29
CA GLN A 237 -58.69 -46.75 61.86
C GLN A 237 -59.13 -47.95 60.99
N ILE A 238 -58.19 -48.78 60.54
CA ILE A 238 -58.49 -50.03 59.84
C ILE A 238 -58.44 -51.15 60.90
N ASN A 239 -59.52 -51.24 61.66
CA ASN A 239 -59.76 -52.39 62.54
C ASN A 239 -59.53 -53.70 61.77
N PRO A 240 -58.90 -54.74 62.36
CA PRO A 240 -58.95 -56.08 61.80
C PRO A 240 -60.36 -56.63 62.04
N ARG A 241 -61.34 -56.19 61.23
CA ARG A 241 -62.64 -56.84 61.16
C ARG A 241 -62.48 -58.13 60.37
N ASN A 242 -62.14 -59.20 61.08
CA ASN A 242 -62.69 -60.51 60.76
C ASN A 242 -64.21 -60.42 60.87
N THR A 243 -64.86 -60.01 59.78
CA THR A 243 -66.30 -60.17 59.58
C THR A 243 -66.61 -59.75 58.15
N ILE A 244 -66.36 -60.64 57.19
CA ILE A 244 -67.24 -60.68 56.02
C ILE A 244 -68.59 -61.15 56.58
N ASP A 245 -69.36 -60.19 57.10
CA ASP A 245 -70.75 -60.41 57.44
C ASP A 245 -71.51 -60.56 56.12
N THR A 246 -72.34 -61.59 56.02
CA THR A 246 -73.17 -61.94 54.86
C THR A 246 -74.16 -60.86 54.41
N LYS A 247 -74.17 -59.69 55.07
CA LYS A 247 -74.98 -58.52 54.73
C LYS A 247 -74.16 -57.33 54.21
N ASP A 248 -72.84 -57.47 54.08
CA ASP A 248 -71.96 -56.38 53.64
C ASP A 248 -71.99 -56.26 52.10
N TYR A 249 -72.93 -55.44 51.62
CA TYR A 249 -73.17 -55.20 50.19
C TYR A 249 -71.93 -54.65 49.46
N SER A 250 -71.02 -53.99 50.19
CA SER A 250 -69.83 -53.33 49.66
C SER A 250 -68.77 -54.32 49.17
N THR A 251 -68.43 -55.31 50.01
CA THR A 251 -67.45 -56.36 49.73
C THR A 251 -68.02 -57.41 48.78
N HIS A 252 -69.30 -57.72 48.89
CA HIS A 252 -69.98 -58.56 47.90
C HIS A 252 -70.04 -57.88 46.52
N ARG A 253 -70.21 -56.55 46.46
CA ARG A 253 -70.16 -55.77 45.21
C ARG A 253 -68.75 -55.61 44.66
N LEU A 254 -67.72 -55.52 45.51
CA LEU A 254 -66.32 -55.52 45.09
C LEU A 254 -65.92 -56.88 44.49
N TYR A 255 -66.38 -57.97 45.10
CA TYR A 255 -66.24 -59.33 44.57
C TYR A 255 -67.00 -59.51 43.25
N GLN A 256 -68.22 -58.97 43.15
CA GLN A 256 -68.98 -58.91 41.88
C GLN A 256 -68.34 -58.00 40.81
N LEU A 257 -67.57 -56.99 41.21
CA LEU A 257 -66.84 -56.07 40.32
C LEU A 257 -65.51 -56.66 39.82
N LEU A 258 -64.86 -57.52 40.61
CA LEU A 258 -63.55 -58.11 40.30
C LEU A 258 -63.66 -59.52 39.69
N GLU A 259 -64.60 -60.37 40.14
CA GLU A 259 -64.70 -61.80 39.76
C GLU A 259 -66.11 -62.25 39.30
N GLY A 260 -67.15 -61.41 39.41
CA GLY A 260 -68.52 -61.77 39.00
C GLY A 260 -68.74 -61.75 37.48
N GLU A 261 -69.76 -62.46 36.98
CA GLU A 261 -70.13 -62.64 35.56
C GLU A 261 -70.44 -61.34 34.77
N ASN A 262 -70.26 -60.16 35.37
CA ASN A 262 -70.44 -58.85 34.77
C ASN A 262 -69.13 -58.30 34.19
N LYS A 263 -68.65 -58.90 33.10
CA LYS A 263 -67.52 -58.38 32.27
C LYS A 263 -67.80 -57.02 31.59
N LYS A 264 -68.74 -56.20 32.06
CA LYS A 264 -69.24 -54.99 31.37
C LYS A 264 -69.09 -53.67 32.15
N LYS A 265 -68.42 -53.67 33.31
CA LYS A 265 -67.98 -52.42 33.96
C LYS A 265 -66.50 -52.53 34.28
N GLU A 266 -65.71 -52.14 33.29
CA GLU A 266 -64.26 -52.30 33.24
C GLU A 266 -63.56 -51.44 34.29
N LEU A 267 -62.70 -52.08 35.09
CA LEU A 267 -61.82 -51.48 36.09
C LEU A 267 -60.48 -50.99 35.48
N PHE A 268 -60.30 -51.15 34.17
CA PHE A 268 -59.19 -50.58 33.41
C PHE A 268 -59.73 -49.49 32.48
N LEU A 269 -58.88 -48.51 32.14
CA LEU A 269 -59.14 -47.43 31.16
C LEU A 269 -60.12 -47.88 30.07
N THR A 270 -61.37 -47.42 30.17
CA THR A 270 -62.43 -47.69 29.20
C THR A 270 -61.93 -47.37 27.80
N HIS A 271 -62.23 -48.23 26.81
CA HIS A 271 -61.89 -47.97 25.40
C HIS A 271 -62.23 -46.54 24.96
N GLY A 272 -63.33 -45.96 25.46
CA GLY A 272 -63.75 -44.58 25.19
C GLY A 272 -62.84 -43.48 25.78
N ASN A 273 -62.21 -43.69 26.93
CA ASN A 273 -61.27 -42.71 27.49
C ASN A 273 -59.92 -42.78 26.75
N LEU A 274 -59.50 -43.98 26.34
CA LEU A 274 -58.34 -44.15 25.46
C LEU A 274 -58.61 -43.54 24.09
N GLU A 275 -59.83 -43.68 23.56
CA GLU A 275 -60.28 -43.05 22.33
C GLU A 275 -60.32 -41.51 22.47
N GLU A 276 -60.77 -40.97 23.60
CA GLU A 276 -60.75 -39.52 23.87
C GLU A 276 -59.31 -38.98 23.95
N VAL A 277 -58.40 -39.69 24.62
CA VAL A 277 -56.98 -39.31 24.69
C VAL A 277 -56.30 -39.45 23.31
N ALA A 278 -56.63 -40.48 22.55
CA ALA A 278 -56.13 -40.67 21.19
C ALA A 278 -56.64 -39.58 20.24
N GLU A 279 -57.91 -39.20 20.33
CA GLU A 279 -58.49 -38.12 19.51
C GLU A 279 -57.92 -36.76 19.92
N LYS A 280 -57.69 -36.53 21.23
CA LYS A 280 -57.00 -35.32 21.72
C LYS A 280 -55.55 -35.27 21.26
N LEU A 281 -54.84 -36.40 21.25
CA LEU A 281 -53.47 -36.48 20.73
C LEU A 281 -53.44 -36.21 19.23
N LYS A 282 -54.37 -36.78 18.47
CA LYS A 282 -54.53 -36.55 17.03
C LYS A 282 -54.81 -35.07 16.73
N GLN A 283 -55.67 -34.41 17.51
CA GLN A 283 -55.91 -32.97 17.42
C GLN A 283 -54.66 -32.14 17.74
N ASN A 284 -53.88 -32.52 18.75
CA ASN A 284 -52.63 -31.85 19.08
C ASN A 284 -51.58 -32.02 17.98
N VAL A 285 -51.48 -33.22 17.39
CA VAL A 285 -50.58 -33.48 16.27
C VAL A 285 -50.97 -32.65 15.05
N SER A 286 -52.27 -32.55 14.72
CA SER A 286 -52.71 -31.66 13.64
C SER A 286 -52.41 -30.19 13.93
N LEU A 287 -52.62 -29.73 15.18
CA LEU A 287 -52.31 -28.36 15.58
C LEU A 287 -50.81 -28.03 15.43
N VAL A 288 -49.93 -28.94 15.89
CA VAL A 288 -48.48 -28.77 15.76
C VAL A 288 -48.04 -28.82 14.30
N GLN A 289 -48.68 -29.66 13.49
CA GLN A 289 -48.40 -29.75 12.06
C GLN A 289 -48.83 -28.48 11.30
N ASP A 290 -49.97 -27.89 11.67
CA ASP A 290 -50.43 -26.60 11.13
C ASP A 290 -49.49 -25.46 11.55
N GLN A 291 -49.07 -25.42 12.83
CA GLN A 291 -48.09 -24.44 13.32
C GLN A 291 -46.74 -24.56 12.61
N LEU A 292 -46.28 -25.80 12.35
CA LEU A 292 -45.07 -26.05 11.59
C LEU A 292 -45.21 -25.59 10.13
N ALA A 293 -46.37 -25.80 9.51
CA ALA A 293 -46.65 -25.33 8.16
C ALA A 293 -46.63 -23.78 8.07
N VAL A 294 -47.22 -23.10 9.06
CA VAL A 294 -47.16 -21.63 9.16
C VAL A 294 -45.72 -21.15 9.34
N SER A 295 -44.96 -21.74 10.27
CA SER A 295 -43.56 -21.39 10.49
C SER A 295 -42.70 -21.64 9.24
N ALA A 296 -42.89 -22.76 8.54
CA ALA A 296 -42.20 -23.05 7.29
C ALA A 296 -42.53 -22.01 6.21
N GLN A 297 -43.79 -21.58 6.11
CA GLN A 297 -44.21 -20.52 5.19
C GLN A 297 -43.56 -19.18 5.55
N GLU A 298 -43.53 -18.80 6.82
CA GLU A 298 -42.85 -17.57 7.29
C GLU A 298 -41.35 -17.61 7.02
N HIS A 299 -40.69 -18.73 7.27
CA HIS A 299 -39.27 -18.93 6.95
C HIS A 299 -39.02 -18.81 5.44
N SER A 300 -39.87 -19.40 4.60
CA SER A 300 -39.76 -19.28 3.14
C SER A 300 -39.92 -17.84 2.66
N PHE A 301 -40.86 -17.10 3.26
CA PHE A 301 -41.08 -15.68 2.97
C PHE A 301 -39.86 -14.85 3.40
N PHE A 302 -39.33 -15.07 4.60
CA PHE A 302 -38.15 -14.39 5.12
C PHE A 302 -36.92 -14.63 4.24
N LEU A 303 -36.69 -15.88 3.81
CA LEU A 303 -35.60 -16.21 2.89
C LEU A 303 -35.79 -15.53 1.53
N SER A 304 -37.02 -15.51 0.99
CA SER A 304 -37.31 -14.83 -0.26
C SER A 304 -37.06 -13.32 -0.18
N LYS A 305 -37.38 -12.69 0.97
CA LYS A 305 -37.12 -11.27 1.21
C LYS A 305 -35.62 -11.01 1.28
N ARG A 306 -34.88 -11.81 2.06
CA ARG A 306 -33.43 -11.67 2.18
C ARG A 306 -32.72 -11.87 0.84
N ASN A 307 -33.15 -12.83 0.02
CA ASN A 307 -32.58 -13.03 -1.32
C ASN A 307 -32.84 -11.80 -2.20
N LYS A 308 -34.06 -11.24 -2.18
CA LYS A 308 -34.35 -9.98 -2.89
C LYS A 308 -33.48 -8.81 -2.41
N ASP A 309 -33.23 -8.71 -1.10
CA ASP A 309 -32.36 -7.66 -0.55
C ASP A 309 -30.91 -7.82 -1.02
N VAL A 310 -30.42 -9.06 -1.09
CA VAL A 310 -29.09 -9.39 -1.66
C VAL A 310 -29.04 -9.04 -3.14
N ASP A 311 -30.06 -9.40 -3.90
CA ASP A 311 -30.17 -9.09 -5.33
C ASP A 311 -30.18 -7.57 -5.55
N MET A 312 -30.92 -6.80 -4.74
CA MET A 312 -30.91 -5.33 -4.80
C MET A 312 -29.53 -4.73 -4.49
N LEU A 313 -28.80 -5.28 -3.52
CA LEU A 313 -27.44 -4.84 -3.22
C LEU A 313 -26.46 -5.18 -4.35
N CYS A 314 -26.59 -6.37 -4.94
CA CYS A 314 -25.83 -6.76 -6.11
C CYS A 314 -26.13 -5.83 -7.29
N ASP A 315 -27.40 -5.53 -7.57
CA ASP A 315 -27.79 -4.60 -8.63
C ASP A 315 -27.26 -3.19 -8.39
N ALA A 316 -27.25 -2.72 -7.14
CA ALA A 316 -26.68 -1.43 -6.77
C ALA A 316 -25.16 -1.36 -6.97
N LEU A 317 -24.45 -2.46 -6.69
CA LEU A 317 -22.99 -2.52 -6.81
C LEU A 317 -22.50 -2.82 -8.23
N TYR A 318 -23.33 -3.50 -9.04
CA TYR A 318 -22.92 -4.05 -10.33
C TYR A 318 -23.73 -3.53 -11.53
N GLN A 319 -24.85 -2.81 -11.35
CA GLN A 319 -25.73 -2.29 -12.43
C GLN A 319 -25.89 -3.25 -13.64
N GLY A 320 -26.04 -4.55 -13.36
CA GLY A 320 -26.24 -5.58 -14.40
C GLY A 320 -25.00 -5.98 -15.21
N GLY A 321 -23.80 -5.47 -14.91
CA GLY A 321 -22.53 -5.91 -15.47
C GLY A 321 -21.61 -6.43 -14.36
N ASN A 322 -20.94 -7.56 -14.54
CA ASN A 322 -20.02 -8.15 -13.55
C ASN A 322 -18.73 -7.32 -13.30
N GLN A 323 -18.81 -5.98 -13.31
CA GLN A 323 -17.74 -5.04 -13.02
C GLN A 323 -18.14 -4.17 -11.83
N LEU A 324 -17.33 -4.23 -10.78
CA LEU A 324 -17.45 -3.40 -9.59
C LEU A 324 -17.25 -1.92 -9.98
N LEU A 325 -18.26 -1.08 -9.78
CA LEU A 325 -18.13 0.37 -9.91
C LEU A 325 -17.46 0.92 -8.64
N LEU A 326 -16.13 0.86 -8.60
CA LEU A 326 -15.31 1.48 -7.55
C LEU A 326 -15.04 2.98 -7.82
N SER A 327 -15.66 3.55 -8.85
CA SER A 327 -15.47 4.93 -9.25
C SER A 327 -16.75 5.69 -8.97
N ASP A 328 -16.80 6.36 -7.81
CA ASP A 328 -17.88 7.31 -7.53
C ASP A 328 -17.89 8.35 -8.65
N GLN A 329 -19.06 8.59 -9.25
CA GLN A 329 -19.19 9.52 -10.37
C GLN A 329 -18.74 10.93 -9.95
N GLU A 330 -18.94 11.26 -8.67
CA GLU A 330 -18.46 12.49 -8.04
C GLU A 330 -16.93 12.57 -7.99
N LEU A 331 -16.23 11.49 -7.61
CA LEU A 331 -14.77 11.42 -7.65
C LEU A 331 -14.23 11.58 -9.07
N THR A 332 -14.90 10.96 -10.03
CA THR A 332 -14.49 11.02 -11.44
C THR A 332 -14.60 12.45 -11.97
N GLU A 333 -15.65 13.18 -11.61
CA GLU A 333 -15.84 14.58 -11.98
C GLU A 333 -14.79 15.50 -11.30
N GLN A 334 -14.47 15.26 -10.04
CA GLN A 334 -13.39 15.97 -9.33
C GLN A 334 -12.02 15.75 -10.00
N PHE A 335 -11.71 14.53 -10.45
CA PHE A 335 -10.48 14.24 -11.19
C PHE A 335 -10.42 15.00 -12.52
N HIS A 336 -11.52 15.03 -13.29
CA HIS A 336 -11.57 15.81 -14.53
C HIS A 336 -11.42 17.32 -14.28
N GLN A 337 -11.96 17.84 -13.17
CA GLN A 337 -11.80 19.23 -12.78
C GLN A 337 -10.34 19.57 -12.44
N VAL A 338 -9.66 18.72 -11.67
CA VAL A 338 -8.24 18.86 -11.35
C VAL A 338 -7.38 18.78 -12.60
N GLU A 339 -7.67 17.84 -13.50
CA GLU A 339 -6.96 17.70 -14.77
C GLU A 339 -7.13 18.95 -15.67
N SER A 340 -8.34 19.52 -15.73
CA SER A 340 -8.61 20.79 -16.41
C SER A 340 -7.79 21.95 -15.83
N GLN A 341 -7.69 22.04 -14.50
CA GLN A 341 -6.89 23.07 -13.83
C GLN A 341 -5.39 22.89 -14.09
N LEU A 342 -4.89 21.65 -14.06
CA LEU A 342 -3.50 21.34 -14.37
C LEU A 342 -3.14 21.71 -15.82
N ASN A 343 -4.03 21.42 -16.76
CA ASN A 343 -3.84 21.78 -18.17
C ASN A 343 -3.82 23.30 -18.38
N LYS A 344 -4.69 24.05 -17.69
CA LYS A 344 -4.63 25.52 -17.69
C LYS A 344 -3.31 26.06 -17.15
N LEU A 345 -2.81 25.50 -16.04
CA LEU A 345 -1.52 25.89 -15.47
C LEU A 345 -0.36 25.60 -16.44
N ASN A 346 -0.37 24.44 -17.09
CA ASN A 346 0.63 24.07 -18.09
C ASN A 346 0.63 25.03 -19.30
N HIS A 347 -0.55 25.44 -19.77
CA HIS A 347 -0.64 26.46 -20.82
C HIS A 347 -0.06 27.80 -20.36
N LEU A 348 -0.42 28.30 -19.17
CA LEU A 348 0.14 29.55 -18.63
C LEU A 348 1.66 29.49 -18.46
N LEU A 349 2.21 28.37 -17.98
CA LEU A 349 3.66 28.18 -17.88
C LEU A 349 4.33 28.20 -19.26
N THR A 350 3.70 27.59 -20.26
CA THR A 350 4.21 27.55 -21.64
C THR A 350 4.23 28.96 -22.24
N ASP A 351 3.18 29.75 -22.01
CA ASP A 351 3.08 31.13 -22.47
C ASP A 351 4.12 32.04 -21.80
N ILE A 352 4.31 31.93 -20.48
CA ILE A 352 5.36 32.66 -19.76
C ILE A 352 6.74 32.28 -20.29
N LEU A 353 6.99 31.00 -20.54
CA LEU A 353 8.27 30.52 -21.06
C LEU A 353 8.51 31.02 -22.50
N ALA A 354 7.47 31.12 -23.31
CA ALA A 354 7.54 31.72 -24.63
C ALA A 354 7.87 33.23 -24.55
N ASP A 355 7.20 33.97 -23.68
CA ASP A 355 7.44 35.40 -23.45
C ASP A 355 8.85 35.68 -22.90
N VAL A 356 9.34 34.86 -21.98
CA VAL A 356 10.73 34.96 -21.49
C VAL A 356 11.73 34.68 -22.62
N LYS A 357 11.45 33.73 -23.51
CA LYS A 357 12.29 33.45 -24.68
C LYS A 357 12.29 34.60 -25.68
N THR A 358 11.14 35.23 -25.94
CA THR A 358 11.07 36.40 -26.84
C THR A 358 11.82 37.58 -26.23
N LYS A 359 11.58 37.91 -24.95
CA LYS A 359 12.31 38.95 -24.20
C LYS A 359 13.81 38.71 -24.15
N ARG A 360 14.24 37.45 -24.00
CA ARG A 360 15.67 37.10 -24.07
C ARG A 360 16.26 37.35 -25.46
N LYS A 361 15.52 37.03 -26.53
CA LYS A 361 15.96 37.29 -27.92
C LYS A 361 16.01 38.78 -28.22
N THR A 362 15.02 39.57 -27.79
CA THR A 362 15.04 41.04 -27.98
C THR A 362 16.20 41.67 -27.22
N LEU A 363 16.47 41.20 -25.99
CA LEU A 363 17.64 41.61 -25.22
C LEU A 363 18.96 41.21 -25.90
N ALA A 364 19.05 40.01 -26.49
CA ALA A 364 20.26 39.60 -27.19
C ALA A 364 20.54 40.44 -28.46
N ASN A 365 19.49 40.87 -29.16
CA ASN A 365 19.60 41.57 -30.44
C ASN A 365 19.72 43.09 -30.30
N ASN A 366 19.24 43.69 -29.21
CA ASN A 366 19.23 45.14 -29.03
C ASN A 366 20.23 45.59 -27.94
N LYS A 367 21.32 46.24 -28.38
CA LYS A 367 22.38 46.78 -27.49
C LYS A 367 21.85 47.78 -26.47
N LEU A 368 20.83 48.57 -26.82
CA LEU A 368 20.23 49.54 -25.91
C LEU A 368 19.52 48.86 -24.73
N HIS A 369 18.81 47.76 -24.98
CA HIS A 369 18.13 47.00 -23.92
C HIS A 369 19.12 46.23 -23.03
N GLN A 370 20.28 45.80 -23.56
CA GLN A 370 21.35 45.22 -22.74
C GLN A 370 21.91 46.24 -21.76
N MET A 371 22.18 47.44 -22.26
CA MET A 371 22.67 48.55 -21.44
C MET A 371 21.66 48.96 -20.37
N GLU A 372 20.36 49.04 -20.71
CA GLU A 372 19.28 49.30 -19.74
C GLU A 372 19.21 48.21 -18.66
N ARG A 373 19.36 46.93 -19.03
CA ARG A 373 19.43 45.83 -18.07
C ARG A 373 20.64 45.95 -17.14
N GLU A 374 21.81 46.30 -17.66
CA GLU A 374 23.02 46.48 -16.86
C GLU A 374 22.85 47.63 -15.86
N LEU A 375 22.28 48.76 -16.28
CA LEU A 375 21.91 49.86 -15.40
C LEU A 375 20.92 49.43 -14.32
N TYR A 376 19.90 48.62 -14.67
CA TYR A 376 18.96 48.04 -13.71
C TYR A 376 19.64 47.11 -12.69
N VAL A 377 20.66 46.37 -13.11
CA VAL A 377 21.44 45.51 -12.21
C VAL A 377 22.32 46.34 -11.29
N TYR A 378 22.96 47.40 -11.79
CA TYR A 378 23.76 48.32 -11.00
C TYR A 378 22.91 49.08 -9.98
N PHE A 379 21.69 49.50 -10.35
CA PHE A 379 20.73 50.11 -9.42
C PHE A 379 20.47 49.26 -8.17
N LEU A 380 20.48 47.93 -8.29
CA LEU A 380 20.25 47.01 -7.16
C LEU A 380 21.53 46.57 -6.44
N LYS A 381 22.71 46.75 -7.04
CA LYS A 381 23.98 46.22 -6.53
C LYS A 381 24.94 47.29 -6.03
N ASP A 382 24.98 48.45 -6.68
CA ASP A 382 25.97 49.50 -6.41
C ASP A 382 25.48 50.85 -6.98
N GLU A 383 24.95 51.70 -6.09
CA GLU A 383 24.38 53.01 -6.44
C GLU A 383 25.46 54.02 -6.84
N ASP A 384 26.64 53.97 -6.21
CA ASP A 384 27.76 54.89 -6.49
C ASP A 384 28.36 54.60 -7.88
N TYR A 385 28.52 53.32 -8.23
CA TYR A 385 28.98 52.92 -9.56
C TYR A 385 27.99 53.27 -10.67
N LEU A 386 26.68 53.17 -10.40
CA LEU A 386 25.64 53.61 -11.33
C LEU A 386 25.73 55.12 -11.59
N LYS A 387 25.93 55.92 -10.54
CA LYS A 387 26.05 57.38 -10.64
C LYS A 387 27.21 57.79 -11.54
N ASP A 388 28.38 57.18 -11.37
CA ASP A 388 29.57 57.42 -12.20
C ASP A 388 29.33 57.05 -13.68
N ILE A 389 28.64 55.94 -13.97
CA ILE A 389 28.31 55.53 -15.35
C ILE A 389 27.35 56.54 -15.99
N VAL A 390 26.30 56.96 -15.29
CA VAL A 390 25.31 57.90 -15.81
C VAL A 390 25.94 59.28 -16.06
N GLU A 391 26.80 59.75 -15.16
CA GLU A 391 27.50 61.04 -15.30
C GLU A 391 28.49 61.02 -16.48
N ASN A 392 29.17 59.88 -16.72
CA ASN A 392 30.01 59.67 -17.90
C ASN A 392 29.21 59.62 -19.22
N LEU A 393 27.99 59.06 -19.21
CA LEU A 393 27.12 59.04 -20.39
C LEU A 393 26.51 60.42 -20.68
N GLU A 394 26.13 61.17 -19.65
CA GLU A 394 25.67 62.55 -19.80
C GLU A 394 26.75 63.44 -20.39
N THR A 395 27.98 63.36 -19.88
CA THR A 395 29.12 64.12 -20.41
C THR A 395 29.45 63.74 -21.86
N GLN A 396 29.43 62.45 -22.22
CA GLN A 396 29.57 62.02 -23.62
C GLN A 396 28.45 62.53 -24.53
N SER A 397 27.20 62.60 -24.06
CA SER A 397 26.08 63.13 -24.86
C SER A 397 26.21 64.64 -25.09
N LYS A 398 26.64 65.39 -24.07
CA LYS A 398 26.93 66.83 -24.15
C LYS A 398 28.07 67.11 -25.14
N ILE A 399 29.12 66.29 -25.14
CA ILE A 399 30.25 66.42 -26.09
C ILE A 399 29.82 66.11 -27.53
N LYS A 400 28.98 65.08 -27.75
CA LYS A 400 28.45 64.76 -29.09
C LYS A 400 27.47 65.80 -29.63
N ALA A 401 26.69 66.45 -28.76
CA ALA A 401 25.78 67.53 -29.14
C ALA A 401 26.55 68.78 -29.61
N VAL A 402 27.66 69.11 -28.96
CA VAL A 402 28.53 70.24 -29.35
C VAL A 402 29.25 69.96 -30.68
N SER A 403 29.60 68.71 -30.99
CA SER A 403 30.23 68.34 -32.27
C SER A 403 29.27 68.26 -33.49
N LEU A 404 27.98 68.49 -33.29
CA LEU A 404 26.94 68.49 -34.34
C LEU A 404 26.43 69.91 -34.66
N GLU A 405 26.89 70.93 -33.91
CA GLU A 405 26.56 72.35 -34.12
C GLU A 405 27.68 73.16 -34.79
N ASP A 406 28.80 72.52 -35.16
CA ASP A 406 29.83 73.03 -36.09
C ASP A 406 29.71 72.32 -37.46
#